data_AF-F8P1Z2-F1
#
_entry.id   AF-F8P1Z2-F1
#
_cell.length_a   1.000
_cell.length_b   1.000
_cell.length_c   1.000
_cell.angle_alpha   90.00
_cell.angle_beta   90.00
_cell.angle_gamma   90.00
#
_symmetry.space_group_name_H-M   'P 1'
#
loop_
_entity.id
_entity.type
_entity.pdbx_description
1 polymer ?
#
loop_
_entity_poly.entity_id
_entity_poly.type
_entity_poly.pdbx_seq_one_letter_code
_entity_poly.pdbx_strand_id
1 'polypeptide(L)' 'MTFTTTRPIATYGANSMVGRGTRVYEARNEVTGKAVVLKDSWGDFGRDAEGAILEQILLAIREKFKHEAVEAEK' A
#
# COMPACT_ATOMS: atom_id res chain seq x y z
N MET A 1 -22.95 15.42 3.95
CA MET A 1 -22.16 16.27 3.04
C MET A 1 -21.80 15.41 1.85
N THR A 2 -22.23 15.81 0.65
CA THR A 2 -22.09 15.00 -0.57
C THR A 2 -21.06 15.64 -1.49
N PHE A 3 -20.19 14.82 -2.07
CA PHE A 3 -19.20 15.24 -3.03
C PHE A 3 -19.32 14.39 -4.29
N THR A 4 -19.29 15.04 -5.45
CA THR A 4 -19.28 14.38 -6.74
C THR A 4 -17.88 14.48 -7.33
N THR A 5 -17.24 13.32 -7.58
CA THR A 5 -15.93 13.27 -8.22
C THR A 5 -16.07 13.65 -9.69
N THR A 6 -15.16 14.49 -10.18
CA THR A 6 -15.17 14.99 -11.56
C THR A 6 -14.05 14.38 -12.39
N ARG A 7 -12.87 14.17 -11.79
CA ARG A 7 -11.69 13.69 -12.51
C ARG A 7 -10.70 12.97 -11.58
N PRO A 8 -10.10 11.83 -11.98
CA PRO A 8 -8.96 11.26 -11.28
C PRO A 8 -7.71 12.13 -11.47
N ILE A 9 -6.97 12.37 -10.39
CA ILE A 9 -5.69 13.08 -10.38
C ILE A 9 -4.54 12.10 -10.32
N ALA A 10 -4.56 11.16 -9.36
CA ALA A 10 -3.51 10.17 -9.18
C ALA A 10 -4.06 8.90 -8.54
N THR A 11 -3.52 7.75 -8.94
CA THR A 11 -3.86 6.45 -8.35
C THR A 11 -2.56 5.69 -8.07
N TYR A 12 -2.32 5.41 -6.80
CA TYR A 12 -1.22 4.59 -6.33
C TYR A 12 -1.80 3.31 -5.73
N GLY A 13 -1.48 2.18 -6.34
CA GLY A 13 -1.92 0.88 -5.83
C GLY A 13 -1.26 0.55 -4.50
N ALA A 14 -1.82 -0.42 -3.77
CA ALA A 14 -1.22 -0.91 -2.53
C ALA A 14 0.15 -1.60 -2.74
N ASN A 15 0.51 -1.90 -3.99
CA ASN A 15 1.83 -2.40 -4.35
C ASN A 15 2.93 -1.36 -4.16
N SER A 16 2.64 -0.07 -4.36
CA SER A 16 3.64 1.00 -4.28
C SER A 16 3.78 1.59 -2.87
N MET A 17 2.84 1.32 -1.96
CA MET A 17 2.95 1.70 -0.55
C MET A 17 2.54 0.53 0.32
N VAL A 18 3.51 0.01 1.09
CA VAL A 18 3.43 -1.10 2.06
C VAL A 18 2.04 -1.20 2.74
N GLY A 19 1.09 -1.88 2.10
CA GLY A 19 -0.25 -2.20 2.62
C GLY A 19 -1.39 -1.19 2.35
N ARG A 20 -1.16 -0.01 1.76
CA ARG A 20 -2.23 0.98 1.53
C ARG A 20 -2.21 1.58 0.13
N GLY A 21 -3.30 1.43 -0.61
CA GLY A 21 -3.54 2.19 -1.83
C GLY A 21 -3.99 3.62 -1.52
N THR A 22 -3.70 4.55 -2.43
CA THR A 22 -4.16 5.94 -2.35
C THR A 22 -4.66 6.40 -3.71
N ARG A 23 -5.79 7.08 -3.74
CA ARG A 23 -6.39 7.66 -4.95
C ARG A 23 -6.82 9.08 -4.65
N VAL A 24 -6.56 9.96 -5.60
CA VAL A 24 -6.79 11.39 -5.47
C VAL A 24 -7.73 11.80 -6.59
N TYR A 25 -8.81 12.49 -6.23
CA TYR A 25 -9.81 12.98 -7.16
C TYR A 25 -9.97 14.48 -7.02
N GLU A 26 -10.19 15.12 -8.16
CA GLU A 26 -10.90 16.39 -8.20
C GLU A 26 -12.39 16.12 -7.94
N ALA A 27 -13.01 16.91 -7.09
CA ALA A 27 -14.41 16.76 -6.74
C ALA A 27 -15.10 18.10 -6.51
N ARG A 28 -16.42 18.09 -6.54
CA ARG A 28 -17.26 19.25 -6.24
C ARG A 28 -18.10 18.96 -5.02
N ASN A 29 -18.08 19.87 -4.05
CA ASN A 29 -18.99 19.85 -2.91
C ASN A 29 -20.38 20.28 -3.40
N GLU A 30 -21.38 19.42 -3.26
CA GLU A 30 -22.73 19.70 -3.79
C GLU A 30 -23.47 20.81 -3.03
N VAL A 31 -23.11 21.03 -1.76
CA VAL A 31 -23.75 22.07 -0.93
C VAL A 31 -23.16 23.45 -1.21
N THR A 32 -21.84 23.54 -1.39
CA THR A 32 -21.16 24.84 -1.56
C THR A 32 -20.79 25.15 -3.00
N GLY A 33 -20.91 24.18 -3.91
CA GLY A 33 -20.48 24.27 -5.29
C GLY A 33 -18.96 24.37 -5.48
N LYS A 34 -18.16 24.38 -4.41
CA LYS A 34 -16.70 24.57 -4.47
C LYS A 34 -16.00 23.32 -5.01
N ALA A 35 -14.97 23.56 -5.83
CA ALA A 35 -14.01 22.54 -6.20
C ALA A 35 -13.12 22.20 -4.99
N VAL A 36 -12.89 20.92 -4.78
CA VAL A 36 -12.07 20.36 -3.70
C VAL A 36 -11.25 19.18 -4.23
N VAL A 37 -10.25 18.78 -3.46
CA VAL A 37 -9.48 17.56 -3.71
C VAL A 37 -9.85 16.53 -2.67
N LEU A 38 -10.27 15.34 -3.10
CA LEU A 38 -10.54 14.20 -2.25
C LEU A 38 -9.37 13.22 -2.32
N LYS A 39 -8.79 12.91 -1.15
CA LYS A 39 -7.84 11.82 -1.00
C LYS A 39 -8.56 10.66 -0.33
N ASP A 40 -8.62 9.54 -1.02
CA ASP A 40 -9.15 8.29 -0.50
C ASP A 40 -8.00 7.27 -0.35
N SER A 41 -7.97 6.57 0.78
CA SER A 41 -6.93 5.61 1.14
C SER A 41 -7.58 4.31 1.56
N TRP A 42 -7.20 3.20 0.93
CA TRP A 42 -7.75 1.87 1.22
C TRP A 42 -6.65 0.89 1.58
N GLY A 43 -6.96 -0.05 2.47
CA GLY A 43 -6.11 -1.21 2.73
C GLY A 43 -6.38 -2.30 1.71
N ASP A 44 -5.34 -3.00 1.29
CA ASP A 44 -5.51 -4.26 0.55
C ASP A 44 -5.73 -5.39 1.57
N PHE A 45 -7.00 -5.77 1.78
CA PHE A 45 -7.37 -6.80 2.75
C PHE A 45 -6.84 -8.20 2.40
N GLY A 46 -6.35 -8.41 1.16
CA GLY A 46 -5.78 -9.68 0.72
C GLY A 46 -4.28 -9.81 0.99
N ARG A 47 -3.62 -8.78 1.53
CA ARG A 47 -2.19 -8.83 1.86
C ARG A 47 -1.98 -9.22 3.32
N ASP A 48 -0.91 -10.00 3.54
CA ASP A 48 -0.36 -10.24 4.86
C ASP A 48 -0.06 -8.91 5.56
N ALA A 49 -0.30 -8.88 6.87
CA ALA A 49 0.07 -7.74 7.69
C ALA A 49 1.57 -7.46 7.57
N GLU A 50 1.97 -6.19 7.69
CA GLU A 50 3.38 -5.79 7.57
C GLU A 50 4.32 -6.58 8.49
N GLY A 51 3.85 -6.92 9.70
CA GLY A 51 4.58 -7.78 10.63
C GLY A 51 4.82 -9.20 10.10
N ALA A 52 3.82 -9.80 9.45
CA ALA A 52 3.95 -11.13 8.84
C ALA A 52 4.90 -11.11 7.64
N ILE A 53 4.87 -10.04 6.83
CA ILE A 53 5.84 -9.85 5.74
C ILE A 53 7.27 -9.73 6.29
N LEU A 54 7.47 -8.94 7.36
CA LEU A 54 8.77 -8.78 8.00
C LEU A 54 9.30 -10.12 8.55
N GLU A 55 8.45 -10.90 9.21
CA GLU A 55 8.82 -12.23 9.72
C GLU A 55 9.24 -13.17 8.59
N GLN A 56 8.50 -13.20 7.48
CA GLN A 56 8.85 -13.99 6.29
C GLN A 56 10.22 -13.60 5.72
N ILE A 57 10.52 -12.29 5.63
CA ILE A 57 11.82 -11.79 5.16
C ILE A 57 12.94 -12.22 6.12
N LEU A 58 12.75 -12.05 7.43
CA LEU A 58 13.76 -12.42 8.43
C LEU A 58 14.02 -13.94 8.44
N LEU A 59 12.99 -14.76 8.24
CA LEU A 59 13.12 -16.21 8.09
C LEU A 59 13.93 -16.57 6.84
N ALA A 60 13.60 -16.00 5.68
CA ALA A 60 14.31 -16.24 4.43
C ALA A 60 15.80 -15.86 4.53
N ILE A 61 16.12 -14.75 5.19
CA ILE A 61 17.49 -14.32 5.45
C ILE A 61 18.23 -15.35 6.32
N ARG A 62 17.61 -15.82 7.41
CA ARG A 62 18.21 -16.82 8.30
C ARG A 62 18.50 -18.13 7.59
N GLU A 63 17.56 -18.63 6.79
CA GLU A 63 17.75 -19.87 6.04
C GLU A 63 18.86 -19.75 5.00
N LYS A 64 18.96 -18.59 4.31
CA LYS A 64 20.06 -18.32 3.39
C LYS A 64 21.43 -18.41 4.08
N PHE A 65 21.59 -17.75 5.23
CA PHE A 65 22.86 -17.79 5.97
C PHE A 65 23.21 -19.17 6.51
N LYS A 66 22.22 -19.98 6.93
CA LYS A 66 22.47 -21.37 7.31
C LYS A 66 23.02 -22.18 6.14
N HIS A 67 22.45 -22.02 4.95
CA HIS A 67 22.91 -22.74 3.76
C HIS A 67 24.34 -22.35 3.37
N GLU A 68 24.65 -21.05 3.37
CA GLU A 68 26.00 -20.55 3.06
C GLU A 68 27.05 -21.05 4.07
N ALA A 69 26.71 -21.13 5.36
CA ALA A 69 27.60 -21.69 6.38
C ALA A 69 27.87 -23.18 6.16
N VAL A 70 26.85 -23.96 5.80
CA VAL A 70 26.99 -25.40 5.50
C VAL A 70 27.83 -25.64 4.24
N GLU A 71 27.73 -24.76 3.23
CA GLU A 71 28.58 -24.86 2.04
C GLU A 71 30.03 -24.44 2.29
N ALA A 72 30.29 -23.51 3.21
CA ALA A 72 31.64 -23.07 3.57
C ALA A 72 32.43 -24.12 4.39
N GLU A 73 31.75 -25.06 5.04
CA GLU A 73 32.36 -26.16 5.79
C GLU A 73 32.65 -27.42 4.95
N LYS A 74 32.34 -27.39 3.65
CA LYS A 74 32.50 -28.50 2.69
C LYS A 74 33.77 -28.36 1.85
#